data_AF-A0A1F4UT10-F1
#
_entry.id   AF-A0A1F4UT10-F1
#
_cell.length_a   1.000
_cell.length_b   1.000
_cell.length_c   1.000
_cell.angle_alpha   90.00
_cell.angle_beta   90.00
_cell.angle_gamma   90.00
#
_symmetry.space_group_name_H-M   'P 1'
#
loop_
_entity.id
_entity.type
_entity.pdbx_description
1 polymer ?
#
loop_
_entity_poly.entity_id
_entity_poly.type
_entity_poly.pdbx_seq_one_letter_code
_entity_poly.pdbx_strand_id
1 'polypeptide(L)'
;MNLLMDYKLKYINKDFQVTEVPLMPHLTLKKPYEFTYVWFQKSGFTTFDILEQIKNFFKLTFDDVSSQGLKDEDAITEQLISVKKVLTDKDIVAFNKKHKFKNKFSRIKNIVGYGKEPVKERMVHGNSFRVVIRNLENVLADTLLNHISDHRHYYFINYYDNQRFGMPGGPYNTHLIGKAIVKNNWKQAYKYIKITDNILPWVTIKTRSIADFKEIFKSINPKRISFFVSSYNSFLWNTQASSIIKKHTKSMQHSFKNVGRLYLPVEHFFQCHISAK
;
A
#
# COMPACT_ATOMS: atom_id res chain seq x y z
N MET A 1 -13.87 -30.33 6.27
CA MET A 1 -13.17 -30.72 5.03
C MET A 1 -12.37 -29.51 4.57
N ASN A 2 -11.08 -29.42 4.91
CA ASN A 2 -10.22 -28.32 4.44
C ASN A 2 -9.79 -28.64 3.01
N LEU A 3 -10.64 -28.30 2.04
CA LEU A 3 -10.16 -28.10 0.68
C LEU A 3 -9.16 -26.94 0.76
N LEU A 4 -7.87 -27.27 0.72
CA LEU A 4 -6.81 -26.32 0.39
C LEU A 4 -7.11 -25.83 -1.03
N MET A 5 -7.98 -24.83 -1.14
CA MET A 5 -8.32 -24.23 -2.42
C MET A 5 -7.08 -23.52 -2.94
N ASP A 6 -6.49 -24.06 -4.01
CA ASP A 6 -5.33 -23.49 -4.70
C ASP A 6 -5.73 -22.35 -5.63
N TYR A 7 -6.54 -21.40 -5.15
CA TYR A 7 -6.81 -20.19 -5.91
C TYR A 7 -5.56 -19.30 -5.93
N LYS A 8 -5.38 -18.54 -7.01
CA LYS A 8 -4.23 -17.63 -7.17
C LYS A 8 -4.72 -16.19 -7.36
N LEU A 9 -4.19 -15.31 -6.53
CA LEU A 9 -4.30 -13.86 -6.66
C LEU A 9 -2.98 -13.29 -7.20
N LYS A 10 -3.04 -12.16 -7.91
CA LYS A 10 -1.85 -11.46 -8.44
C LYS A 10 -0.90 -12.40 -9.21
N TYR A 11 -1.43 -13.36 -9.97
CA TYR A 11 -0.60 -14.31 -10.74
C TYR A 11 0.16 -13.60 -11.86
N ILE A 12 -0.50 -12.63 -12.51
CA ILE A 12 0.13 -11.64 -13.37
C ILE A 12 -0.35 -10.23 -12.97
N ASN A 13 0.42 -9.18 -13.26
CA ASN A 13 0.05 -7.79 -12.90
C ASN A 13 -1.36 -7.38 -13.40
N LYS A 14 -1.81 -7.92 -14.55
CA LYS A 14 -3.15 -7.64 -15.11
C LYS A 14 -4.30 -8.15 -14.22
N ASP A 15 -4.03 -9.10 -13.34
CA ASP A 15 -5.01 -9.68 -12.40
C ASP A 15 -5.34 -8.74 -11.26
N PHE A 16 -4.52 -7.70 -11.05
CA PHE A 16 -4.73 -6.74 -9.99
C PHE A 16 -4.59 -5.33 -10.56
N GLN A 17 -5.73 -4.72 -10.83
CA GLN A 17 -5.79 -3.38 -11.39
C GLN A 17 -6.31 -2.42 -10.33
N VAL A 18 -5.59 -1.32 -10.14
CA VAL A 18 -5.89 -0.31 -9.14
C VAL A 18 -6.02 1.03 -9.83
N THR A 19 -7.19 1.65 -9.76
CA THR A 19 -7.41 3.01 -10.23
C THR A 19 -7.63 3.90 -9.02
N GLU A 20 -6.82 4.93 -8.87
CA GLU A 20 -6.98 5.92 -7.81
C GLU A 20 -8.34 6.62 -7.92
N VAL A 21 -8.96 6.90 -6.79
CA VAL A 21 -10.09 7.83 -6.68
C VAL A 21 -9.55 9.06 -5.96
N PRO A 22 -9.01 10.06 -6.70
CA PRO A 22 -8.31 11.18 -6.09
C PRO A 22 -9.29 12.19 -5.49
N LEU A 23 -8.86 12.95 -4.47
CA LEU A 23 -9.44 14.28 -4.27
C LEU A 23 -8.85 15.18 -5.35
N MET A 24 -9.70 15.65 -6.25
CA MET A 24 -9.25 16.44 -7.38
C MET A 24 -8.69 17.79 -6.93
N PRO A 25 -7.51 18.21 -7.42
CA PRO A 25 -7.03 19.57 -7.21
C PRO A 25 -7.92 20.58 -7.95
N HIS A 26 -7.86 21.85 -7.52
CA HIS A 26 -8.57 22.92 -8.20
C HIS A 26 -7.99 23.16 -9.61
N LEU A 27 -8.74 22.75 -10.64
CA LEU A 27 -8.37 22.97 -12.03
C LEU A 27 -8.63 24.43 -12.43
N THR A 28 -7.79 24.99 -13.30
CA THR A 28 -7.99 26.34 -13.83
C THR A 28 -7.57 26.44 -15.29
N LEU A 29 -8.32 27.25 -16.05
CA LEU A 29 -7.96 27.67 -17.39
C LEU A 29 -7.29 29.06 -17.40
N LYS A 30 -7.31 29.77 -16.26
CA LYS A 30 -6.74 31.11 -16.13
C LYS A 30 -5.26 31.02 -15.78
N LYS A 31 -4.42 31.58 -16.65
CA LYS A 31 -2.99 31.74 -16.39
C LYS A 31 -2.74 32.70 -15.20
N PRO A 32 -1.60 32.57 -14.50
CA PRO A 32 -0.61 31.51 -14.65
C PRO A 32 -1.07 30.22 -13.97
N TYR A 33 -0.94 29.10 -14.68
CA TYR A 33 -0.96 27.76 -14.10
C TYR A 33 0.45 27.17 -14.23
N GLU A 34 0.91 26.52 -13.18
CA GLU A 34 2.29 26.01 -13.06
C GLU A 34 2.34 24.49 -13.24
N PHE A 35 1.23 23.80 -12.95
CA PHE A 35 1.16 22.35 -12.95
C PHE A 35 0.24 21.83 -14.05
N THR A 36 0.66 20.73 -14.70
CA THR A 36 -0.24 19.86 -15.47
C THR A 36 -0.58 18.64 -14.62
N TYR A 37 -1.87 18.32 -14.53
CA TYR A 37 -2.34 17.09 -13.92
C TYR A 37 -2.55 16.04 -14.99
N VAL A 38 -2.00 14.85 -14.78
CA VAL A 38 -2.03 13.76 -15.76
C VAL A 38 -2.51 12.47 -15.11
N TRP A 39 -3.29 11.70 -15.87
CA TRP A 39 -3.53 10.31 -15.52
C TRP A 39 -2.33 9.47 -15.95
N PHE A 40 -1.65 8.88 -14.98
CA PHE A 40 -0.49 8.05 -15.22
C PHE A 40 -0.83 6.58 -15.00
N GLN A 41 -0.41 5.70 -15.92
CA GLN A 41 -0.58 4.26 -15.80
C GLN A 41 0.77 3.55 -15.79
N LYS A 42 0.95 2.61 -14.87
CA LYS A 42 2.16 1.79 -14.77
C LYS A 42 1.87 0.30 -14.52
N SER A 43 2.84 -0.54 -14.84
CA SER A 43 2.91 -1.95 -14.47
C SER A 43 4.37 -2.37 -14.28
N GLY A 44 4.67 -3.02 -13.15
CA GLY A 44 6.02 -3.47 -12.81
C GLY A 44 6.98 -2.33 -12.45
N PHE A 45 6.46 -1.16 -12.12
CA PHE A 45 7.24 -0.06 -11.57
C PHE A 45 6.64 0.35 -10.22
N THR A 46 7.50 0.75 -9.28
CA THR A 46 7.05 1.42 -8.06
C THR A 46 6.56 2.83 -8.40
N THR A 47 5.90 3.48 -7.44
CA THR A 47 5.52 4.89 -7.63
C THR A 47 6.74 5.81 -7.66
N PHE A 48 7.81 5.48 -6.94
CA PHE A 48 9.03 6.28 -6.97
C PHE A 48 9.74 6.21 -8.33
N ASP A 49 9.79 5.04 -8.96
CA ASP A 49 10.39 4.86 -10.29
C ASP A 49 9.72 5.77 -11.33
N ILE A 50 8.38 5.88 -11.30
CA ILE A 50 7.66 6.69 -12.27
C ILE A 50 7.83 8.18 -12.03
N LEU A 51 7.97 8.62 -10.76
CA LEU A 51 8.21 10.02 -10.44
C LEU A 51 9.61 10.42 -10.94
N GLU A 52 10.59 9.54 -10.77
CA GLU A 52 11.94 9.72 -11.29
C GLU A 52 11.98 9.73 -12.83
N GLN A 53 11.24 8.86 -13.50
CA GLN A 53 11.14 8.87 -14.98
C GLN A 53 10.59 10.20 -15.50
N ILE A 54 9.52 10.72 -14.90
CA ILE A 54 8.92 12.01 -15.26
C ILE A 54 9.92 13.14 -15.00
N LYS A 55 10.52 13.18 -13.80
CA LYS A 55 11.54 14.16 -13.40
C LYS A 55 12.67 14.23 -14.43
N ASN A 56 13.28 13.08 -14.73
CA ASN A 56 14.43 13.00 -15.64
C ASN A 56 14.05 13.36 -17.08
N PHE A 57 12.89 12.91 -17.56
CA PHE A 57 12.44 13.20 -18.91
C PHE A 57 12.19 14.69 -19.14
N PHE A 58 11.53 15.35 -18.18
CA PHE A 58 11.16 16.76 -18.28
C PHE A 58 12.20 17.72 -17.71
N LYS A 59 13.33 17.21 -17.19
CA LYS A 59 14.42 17.97 -16.56
C LYS A 59 13.94 18.79 -15.35
N LEU A 60 13.23 18.13 -14.44
CA LEU A 60 12.64 18.72 -13.24
C LEU A 60 13.37 18.25 -11.97
N THR A 61 12.95 18.76 -10.82
CA THR A 61 13.36 18.27 -9.49
C THR A 61 12.31 17.33 -8.89
N PHE A 62 12.60 16.70 -7.75
CA PHE A 62 11.62 15.83 -7.07
C PHE A 62 10.43 16.62 -6.50
N ASP A 63 10.61 17.89 -6.13
CA ASP A 63 9.53 18.74 -5.62
C ASP A 63 8.56 19.19 -6.72
N ASP A 64 8.95 19.04 -7.99
CA ASP A 64 8.17 19.42 -9.15
C ASP A 64 7.22 18.31 -9.65
N VAL A 65 7.31 17.10 -9.09
CA VAL A 65 6.48 15.95 -9.51
C VAL A 65 5.91 15.26 -8.27
N SER A 66 4.59 15.13 -8.19
CA SER A 66 3.93 14.63 -6.98
C SER A 66 2.79 13.66 -7.27
N SER A 67 2.54 12.72 -6.35
CA SER A 67 1.38 11.82 -6.32
C SER A 67 0.68 11.88 -4.96
N GLN A 68 -0.57 11.44 -4.89
CA GLN A 68 -1.36 11.45 -3.63
C GLN A 68 -1.09 10.25 -2.74
N GLY A 69 -0.53 9.18 -3.31
CA GLY A 69 -0.16 7.98 -2.60
C GLY A 69 0.77 7.10 -3.42
N LEU A 70 1.22 6.02 -2.80
CA LEU A 70 1.96 4.94 -3.46
C LEU A 70 0.99 3.87 -3.93
N LYS A 71 1.28 3.23 -5.05
CA LYS A 71 0.55 2.08 -5.59
C LYS A 71 1.47 0.89 -5.82
N ASP A 72 0.92 -0.32 -5.72
CA ASP A 72 1.62 -1.59 -5.89
C ASP A 72 2.47 -1.66 -7.17
N GLU A 73 3.65 -2.28 -7.09
CA GLU A 73 4.48 -2.60 -8.26
C GLU A 73 3.89 -3.80 -9.04
N ASP A 74 3.42 -4.82 -8.31
CA ASP A 74 2.86 -6.07 -8.83
C ASP A 74 1.38 -5.92 -9.22
N ALA A 75 1.09 -4.91 -10.03
CA ALA A 75 -0.25 -4.50 -10.42
C ALA A 75 -0.22 -3.65 -11.69
N ILE A 76 -1.36 -3.50 -12.36
CA ILE A 76 -1.59 -2.36 -13.27
C ILE A 76 -2.21 -1.24 -12.46
N THR A 77 -1.56 -0.09 -12.36
CA THR A 77 -2.05 1.00 -11.50
C THR A 77 -2.22 2.28 -12.29
N GLU A 78 -3.35 2.97 -12.07
CA GLU A 78 -3.66 4.30 -12.58
C GLU A 78 -3.74 5.28 -11.41
N GLN A 79 -3.02 6.40 -11.49
CA GLN A 79 -3.02 7.43 -10.46
C GLN A 79 -2.90 8.84 -11.06
N LEU A 80 -3.36 9.84 -10.30
CA LEU A 80 -3.22 11.23 -10.67
C LEU A 80 -1.83 11.73 -10.26
N ILE A 81 -1.15 12.41 -11.17
CA ILE A 81 0.17 13.01 -10.94
C ILE A 81 0.12 14.48 -11.32
N SER A 82 0.71 15.34 -10.49
CA SER A 82 1.00 16.72 -10.86
C SER A 82 2.45 16.85 -11.33
N VAL A 83 2.65 17.54 -12.44
CA VAL A 83 3.97 17.87 -13.02
C VAL A 83 4.07 19.39 -13.12
N LYS A 84 5.08 20.02 -12.50
CA LYS A 84 5.31 21.48 -12.51
C LYS A 84 5.87 21.96 -13.85
N LYS A 85 5.11 21.71 -14.90
CA LYS A 85 5.40 22.09 -16.29
C LYS A 85 4.08 22.07 -17.05
N VAL A 86 3.89 23.02 -17.96
CA VAL A 86 2.79 22.97 -18.92
C VAL A 86 3.13 21.93 -19.99
N LEU A 87 2.45 20.78 -19.95
CA LEU A 87 2.63 19.70 -20.92
C LEU A 87 1.59 19.82 -22.05
N THR A 88 1.99 19.32 -23.20
CA THR A 88 1.16 19.17 -24.41
C THR A 88 1.00 17.69 -24.79
N ASP A 89 0.10 17.38 -25.72
CA ASP A 89 -0.04 16.02 -26.24
C ASP A 89 1.25 15.52 -26.92
N LYS A 90 2.03 16.43 -27.53
CA LYS A 90 3.34 16.10 -28.12
C LYS A 90 4.32 15.63 -27.05
N ASP A 91 4.32 16.26 -25.87
CA ASP A 91 5.15 15.85 -24.73
C ASP A 91 4.77 14.45 -24.24
N ILE A 92 3.47 14.15 -24.17
CA ILE A 92 2.96 12.82 -23.79
C ILE A 92 3.43 11.75 -24.77
N VAL A 93 3.26 12.01 -26.08
CA VAL A 93 3.68 11.07 -27.13
C VAL A 93 5.19 10.82 -27.04
N ALA A 94 5.99 11.88 -26.85
CA ALA A 94 7.43 11.75 -26.71
C ALA A 94 7.84 10.96 -25.45
N PHE A 95 7.21 11.26 -24.31
CA PHE A 95 7.43 10.53 -23.05
C PHE A 95 7.10 9.04 -23.20
N ASN A 96 5.91 8.73 -23.72
CA ASN A 96 5.42 7.36 -23.90
C ASN A 96 6.26 6.58 -24.92
N LYS A 97 6.80 7.25 -25.95
CA LYS A 97 7.70 6.62 -26.93
C LYS A 97 9.03 6.21 -26.29
N LYS A 98 9.58 7.05 -25.40
CA LYS A 98 10.86 6.77 -24.72
C LYS A 98 10.75 5.71 -23.63
N HIS A 99 9.58 5.56 -23.00
CA HIS A 99 9.33 4.62 -21.91
C HIS A 99 8.58 3.35 -22.34
N LYS A 100 8.98 2.78 -23.49
CA LYS A 100 8.49 1.47 -23.94
C LYS A 100 9.40 0.37 -23.42
N PHE A 101 8.85 -0.54 -22.61
CA PHE A 101 9.57 -1.71 -22.10
C PHE A 101 8.87 -2.99 -22.56
N LYS A 102 9.61 -4.10 -22.64
CA LYS A 102 9.10 -5.38 -23.17
C LYS A 102 8.06 -6.02 -22.23
N ASN A 103 8.35 -6.03 -20.92
CA ASN A 103 7.57 -6.75 -19.90
C ASN A 103 6.97 -5.86 -18.81
N LYS A 104 7.19 -4.54 -18.92
CA LYS A 104 6.73 -3.51 -17.98
C LYS A 104 6.20 -2.34 -18.81
N PHE A 105 5.46 -1.43 -18.21
CA PHE A 105 5.12 -0.18 -18.89
C PHE A 105 4.90 0.95 -17.91
N SER A 106 5.19 2.16 -18.37
CA SER A 106 4.86 3.42 -17.70
C SER A 106 4.45 4.41 -18.78
N ARG A 107 3.28 5.02 -18.62
CA ARG A 107 2.74 5.94 -19.63
C ARG A 107 1.83 6.98 -19.03
N ILE A 108 1.89 8.18 -19.59
CA ILE A 108 0.88 9.20 -19.38
C ILE A 108 -0.29 8.88 -20.33
N LYS A 109 -1.50 8.66 -19.79
CA LYS A 109 -2.70 8.35 -20.57
C LYS A 109 -3.28 9.60 -21.22
N ASN A 110 -3.45 10.65 -20.43
CA ASN A 110 -4.01 11.93 -20.88
C ASN A 110 -3.69 13.06 -19.89
N ILE A 111 -3.78 14.29 -20.38
CA ILE A 111 -3.90 15.48 -19.54
C ILE A 111 -5.31 15.54 -18.97
N VAL A 112 -5.42 15.78 -17.67
CA VAL A 112 -6.69 16.01 -16.98
C VAL A 112 -7.01 17.50 -16.94
N GLY A 113 -5.99 18.34 -16.75
CA GLY A 113 -6.12 19.78 -16.74
C GLY A 113 -4.88 20.45 -16.15
N TYR A 114 -5.02 21.73 -15.83
CA TYR A 114 -3.94 22.56 -15.31
C TYR A 114 -4.32 23.21 -13.98
N GLY A 115 -3.33 23.58 -13.18
CA GLY A 115 -3.55 24.20 -11.86
C GLY A 115 -2.32 24.91 -11.30
N LYS A 116 -2.47 25.44 -10.08
CA LYS A 116 -1.43 26.23 -9.39
C LYS A 116 -0.72 25.46 -8.29
N GLU A 117 -1.28 24.34 -7.84
CA GLU A 117 -0.73 23.57 -6.72
C GLU A 117 -0.40 22.13 -7.15
N PRO A 118 0.62 21.49 -6.54
CA PRO A 118 0.82 20.06 -6.72
C PRO A 118 -0.33 19.27 -6.10
N VAL A 119 -0.50 18.02 -6.53
CA VAL A 119 -1.30 17.08 -5.74
C VAL A 119 -0.57 16.78 -4.43
N LYS A 120 -1.32 16.70 -3.32
CA LYS A 120 -0.75 16.50 -1.99
C LYS A 120 -0.90 15.05 -1.55
N GLU A 121 0.08 14.55 -0.82
CA GLU A 121 -0.01 13.24 -0.18
C GLU A 121 -1.29 13.14 0.67
N ARG A 122 -1.88 11.94 0.73
CA ARG A 122 -3.07 11.61 1.53
C ARG A 122 -4.35 12.35 1.14
N MET A 123 -4.35 13.14 0.07
CA MET A 123 -5.54 13.72 -0.51
C MET A 123 -6.26 12.73 -1.43
N VAL A 124 -6.49 11.49 -0.99
CA VAL A 124 -7.12 10.43 -1.79
C VAL A 124 -8.42 9.99 -1.14
N HIS A 125 -9.51 9.90 -1.92
CA HIS A 125 -10.77 9.34 -1.42
C HIS A 125 -10.70 7.82 -1.25
N GLY A 126 -10.02 7.14 -2.18
CA GLY A 126 -9.86 5.70 -2.13
C GLY A 126 -9.23 5.14 -3.40
N ASN A 127 -9.45 3.84 -3.64
CA ASN A 127 -9.04 3.16 -4.86
C ASN A 127 -10.17 2.27 -5.35
N SER A 128 -10.35 2.23 -6.66
CA SER A 128 -11.18 1.24 -7.34
C SER A 128 -10.31 0.06 -7.75
N PHE A 129 -10.77 -1.16 -7.45
CA PHE A 129 -10.04 -2.38 -7.71
C PHE A 129 -10.76 -3.24 -8.74
N ARG A 130 -10.00 -3.80 -9.67
CA ARG A 130 -10.40 -4.97 -10.43
C ARG A 130 -9.46 -6.11 -10.10
N VAL A 131 -10.01 -7.17 -9.51
CA VAL A 131 -9.26 -8.33 -9.05
C VAL A 131 -9.70 -9.56 -9.84
N VAL A 132 -8.72 -10.34 -10.33
CA VAL A 132 -8.94 -11.64 -10.95
C VAL A 132 -8.47 -12.71 -9.98
N ILE A 133 -9.37 -13.64 -9.67
CA ILE A 133 -9.08 -14.83 -8.89
C ILE A 133 -8.94 -15.98 -9.89
N ARG A 134 -7.76 -16.58 -9.97
CA ARG A 134 -7.48 -17.71 -10.88
C ARG A 134 -7.59 -19.03 -10.13
N ASN A 135 -7.84 -20.10 -10.90
CA ASN A 135 -7.90 -21.47 -10.38
C ASN A 135 -8.94 -21.64 -9.26
N LEU A 136 -10.08 -20.96 -9.41
CA LEU A 136 -11.23 -21.13 -8.53
C LEU A 136 -12.08 -22.27 -9.07
N GLU A 137 -12.52 -23.16 -8.20
CA GLU A 137 -13.45 -24.24 -8.57
C GLU A 137 -14.76 -23.65 -9.12
N ASN A 138 -15.29 -24.22 -10.21
CA ASN A 138 -16.47 -23.68 -10.90
C ASN A 138 -17.67 -23.50 -9.96
N VAL A 139 -17.97 -24.50 -9.14
CA VAL A 139 -19.10 -24.44 -8.18
C VAL A 139 -18.95 -23.25 -7.22
N LEU A 140 -17.73 -23.01 -6.73
CA LEU A 140 -17.45 -21.88 -5.86
C LEU A 140 -17.50 -20.55 -6.61
N ALA A 141 -16.99 -20.51 -7.85
CA ALA A 141 -17.02 -19.33 -8.69
C ALA A 141 -18.46 -18.88 -8.99
N ASP A 142 -19.34 -19.83 -9.32
CA ASP A 142 -20.76 -19.56 -9.58
C ASP A 142 -21.47 -19.10 -8.30
N THR A 143 -21.17 -19.76 -7.17
CA THR A 143 -21.71 -19.34 -5.85
C THR A 143 -21.30 -17.91 -5.50
N LEU A 144 -20.02 -17.60 -5.69
CA LEU A 144 -19.47 -16.26 -5.44
C LEU A 144 -20.09 -15.24 -6.40
N LEU A 145 -20.24 -15.57 -7.68
CA LEU A 145 -20.83 -14.69 -8.69
C LEU A 145 -22.29 -14.37 -8.36
N ASN A 146 -23.10 -15.39 -8.05
CA ASN A 146 -24.50 -15.20 -7.66
C ASN A 146 -24.61 -14.32 -6.41
N HIS A 147 -23.81 -14.62 -5.37
CA HIS A 147 -23.76 -13.79 -4.18
C HIS A 147 -23.35 -12.35 -4.51
N ILE A 148 -22.37 -12.18 -5.42
CA ILE A 148 -21.87 -10.86 -5.80
C ILE A 148 -22.91 -10.06 -6.60
N SER A 149 -23.68 -10.73 -7.45
CA SER A 149 -24.72 -10.13 -8.29
C SER A 149 -25.94 -9.68 -7.47
N ASP A 150 -26.30 -10.43 -6.43
CA ASP A 150 -27.47 -10.15 -5.60
C ASP A 150 -27.21 -9.06 -4.55
N HIS A 151 -25.94 -8.74 -4.24
CA HIS A 151 -25.59 -7.75 -3.23
C HIS A 151 -24.77 -6.61 -3.85
N ARG A 152 -25.09 -5.36 -3.50
CA ARG A 152 -24.32 -4.19 -3.99
C ARG A 152 -23.28 -3.69 -3.01
N HIS A 153 -23.43 -4.05 -1.73
CA HIS A 153 -22.60 -3.55 -0.65
C HIS A 153 -22.03 -4.71 0.14
N TYR A 154 -20.72 -4.67 0.34
CA TYR A 154 -19.98 -5.69 1.08
C TYR A 154 -19.26 -5.04 2.23
N TYR A 155 -19.35 -5.71 3.37
CA TYR A 155 -18.60 -5.36 4.56
C TYR A 155 -17.59 -6.46 4.81
N PHE A 156 -16.38 -6.07 5.14
CA PHE A 156 -15.33 -6.99 5.52
C PHE A 156 -14.65 -6.45 6.78
N ILE A 157 -14.04 -7.36 7.53
CA ILE A 157 -13.25 -6.98 8.68
C ILE A 157 -11.96 -6.33 8.18
N ASN A 158 -11.73 -5.08 8.59
CA ASN A 158 -10.61 -4.26 8.12
C ASN A 158 -9.25 -4.66 8.72
N TYR A 159 -8.87 -5.93 8.63
CA TYR A 159 -7.57 -6.42 9.07
C TYR A 159 -6.43 -5.81 8.27
N TYR A 160 -5.34 -5.54 8.98
CA TYR A 160 -4.05 -5.25 8.34
C TYR A 160 -3.42 -6.54 7.84
N ASP A 161 -2.90 -6.50 6.61
CA ASP A 161 -2.30 -7.65 5.94
C ASP A 161 -0.78 -7.73 6.15
N ASN A 162 -0.14 -8.69 5.47
CA ASN A 162 1.30 -8.91 5.54
C ASN A 162 2.12 -7.69 5.09
N GLN A 163 1.62 -6.84 4.19
CA GLN A 163 2.34 -5.66 3.74
C GLN A 163 2.59 -4.67 4.89
N ARG A 164 1.67 -4.60 5.87
CA ARG A 164 1.85 -3.77 7.07
C ARG A 164 2.93 -4.30 8.01
N PHE A 165 3.20 -5.60 7.96
CA PHE A 165 4.08 -6.29 8.90
C PHE A 165 5.47 -6.60 8.34
N GLY A 166 5.74 -6.27 7.08
CA GLY A 166 7.03 -6.48 6.42
C GLY A 166 7.72 -5.20 5.95
N MET A 167 8.97 -5.36 5.55
CA MET A 167 9.76 -4.35 4.81
C MET A 167 10.07 -4.91 3.42
N PRO A 168 10.23 -4.07 2.38
CA PRO A 168 10.70 -4.52 1.07
C PRO A 168 11.99 -5.34 1.19
N GLY A 169 12.00 -6.56 0.65
CA GLY A 169 13.15 -7.48 0.72
C GLY A 169 13.49 -8.03 2.11
N GLY A 170 12.76 -7.64 3.16
CA GLY A 170 13.04 -7.99 4.55
C GLY A 170 12.02 -8.96 5.17
N PRO A 171 12.26 -9.40 6.42
CA PRO A 171 11.34 -10.26 7.14
C PRO A 171 10.05 -9.52 7.57
N TYR A 172 9.00 -10.29 7.85
CA TYR A 172 7.71 -9.79 8.30
C TYR A 172 7.67 -9.59 9.83
N ASN A 173 8.51 -8.67 10.34
CA ASN A 173 8.71 -8.47 11.77
C ASN A 173 8.54 -7.01 12.25
N THR A 174 7.97 -6.11 11.45
CA THR A 174 7.91 -4.68 11.78
C THR A 174 7.10 -4.40 13.05
N HIS A 175 6.03 -5.17 13.28
CA HIS A 175 5.26 -5.15 14.54
C HIS A 175 6.05 -5.65 15.75
N LEU A 176 7.01 -6.56 15.58
CA LEU A 176 7.88 -7.03 16.66
C LEU A 176 8.90 -5.97 17.07
N ILE A 177 9.44 -5.24 16.08
CA ILE A 177 10.28 -4.06 16.31
C ILE A 177 9.48 -3.02 17.10
N GLY A 178 8.27 -2.67 16.63
CA GLY A 178 7.39 -1.71 17.28
C GLY A 178 7.02 -2.11 18.71
N LYS A 179 6.67 -3.37 18.94
CA LYS A 179 6.38 -3.92 20.28
C LYS A 179 7.56 -3.73 21.23
N ALA A 180 8.78 -4.05 20.76
CA ALA A 180 9.99 -3.92 21.57
C ALA A 180 10.29 -2.44 21.91
N ILE A 181 10.10 -1.52 20.96
CA ILE A 181 10.22 -0.06 21.19
C ILE A 181 9.22 0.41 22.25
N VAL A 182 7.92 0.09 22.10
CA VAL A 182 6.87 0.50 23.05
C VAL A 182 7.13 -0.05 24.45
N LYS A 183 7.72 -1.23 24.56
CA LYS A 183 8.10 -1.85 25.85
C LYS A 183 9.47 -1.41 26.38
N ASN A 184 10.14 -0.43 25.75
CA ASN A 184 11.52 -0.02 26.07
C ASN A 184 12.55 -1.17 26.06
N ASN A 185 12.27 -2.27 25.33
CA ASN A 185 13.20 -3.39 25.17
C ASN A 185 14.12 -3.16 23.97
N TRP A 186 15.03 -2.20 24.10
CA TRP A 186 15.91 -1.74 23.03
C TRP A 186 16.83 -2.83 22.49
N LYS A 187 17.29 -3.75 23.35
CA LYS A 187 18.09 -4.93 22.95
C LYS A 187 17.33 -5.81 21.98
N GLN A 188 16.05 -6.08 22.24
CA GLN A 188 15.21 -6.88 21.36
C GLN A 188 14.83 -6.11 20.09
N ALA A 189 14.54 -4.81 20.18
CA ALA A 189 14.29 -3.97 19.02
C ALA A 189 15.48 -3.98 18.05
N TYR A 190 16.71 -3.85 18.57
CA TYR A 190 17.94 -3.93 17.79
C TYR A 190 18.11 -5.29 17.11
N LYS A 191 17.87 -6.40 17.83
CA LYS A 191 17.91 -7.75 17.23
C LYS A 191 16.95 -7.88 16.04
N TYR A 192 15.73 -7.37 16.17
CA TYR A 192 14.75 -7.44 15.09
C TYR A 192 15.05 -6.52 13.91
N ILE A 193 15.55 -5.30 14.15
CA ILE A 193 15.84 -4.39 13.04
C ILE A 193 17.13 -4.77 12.30
N LYS A 194 18.09 -5.40 12.96
CA LYS A 194 19.34 -5.86 12.33
C LYS A 194 19.12 -6.86 11.20
N ILE A 195 18.10 -7.73 11.32
CA ILE A 195 17.78 -8.73 10.30
C ILE A 195 16.97 -8.17 9.12
N THR A 196 16.70 -6.86 9.10
CA THR A 196 15.94 -6.22 8.02
C THR A 196 16.81 -5.50 7.00
N ASP A 197 18.15 -5.52 7.16
CA ASP A 197 19.13 -4.75 6.37
C ASP A 197 18.83 -3.24 6.27
N ASN A 198 17.94 -2.73 7.14
CA ASN A 198 17.56 -1.31 7.21
C ASN A 198 18.42 -0.51 8.20
N ILE A 199 19.47 -1.12 8.74
CA ILE A 199 20.52 -0.43 9.49
C ILE A 199 21.68 -0.21 8.52
N LEU A 200 22.21 1.02 8.45
CA LEU A 200 23.37 1.31 7.62
C LEU A 200 24.56 0.43 8.06
N PRO A 201 25.36 -0.13 7.14
CA PRO A 201 26.46 -1.05 7.50
C PRO A 201 27.43 -0.48 8.54
N TRP A 202 27.65 0.84 8.54
CA TRP A 202 28.50 1.55 9.50
C TRP A 202 27.79 1.92 10.82
N VAL A 203 26.45 1.85 10.92
CA VAL A 203 25.75 1.98 12.21
C VAL A 203 25.91 0.70 13.04
N THR A 204 26.49 -0.36 12.47
CA THR A 204 26.98 -1.55 13.17
C THR A 204 28.24 -1.28 14.03
N ILE A 205 28.78 -0.06 14.02
CA ILE A 205 30.06 0.27 14.66
C ILE A 205 29.96 0.28 16.19
N LYS A 206 30.76 -0.60 16.81
CA LYS A 206 31.18 -0.66 18.24
C LYS A 206 30.08 -0.89 19.29
N THR A 207 29.35 -1.99 19.22
CA THR A 207 28.58 -2.47 20.39
C THR A 207 29.51 -3.05 21.47
N ARG A 208 30.17 -2.18 22.26
CA ARG A 208 30.99 -2.56 23.43
C ARG A 208 30.18 -2.73 24.73
N SER A 209 28.90 -2.35 24.76
CA SER A 209 28.01 -2.61 25.90
C SER A 209 26.52 -2.71 25.51
N ILE A 210 25.70 -3.30 26.38
CA ILE A 210 24.24 -3.45 26.27
C ILE A 210 23.48 -2.12 26.46
N ALA A 211 24.14 -1.04 26.89
CA ALA A 211 23.51 0.21 27.30
C ALA A 211 23.03 1.11 26.13
N ASP A 212 23.58 0.96 24.92
CA ASP A 212 23.40 1.95 23.83
C ASP A 212 22.42 1.55 22.71
N PHE A 213 21.65 0.47 22.86
CA PHE A 213 20.70 0.08 21.81
C PHE A 213 19.66 1.16 21.52
N LYS A 214 19.33 2.02 22.48
CA LYS A 214 18.40 3.15 22.27
C LYS A 214 19.01 4.26 21.41
N GLU A 215 20.30 4.54 21.55
CA GLU A 215 20.99 5.59 20.80
C GLU A 215 21.00 5.29 19.30
N ILE A 216 21.14 4.01 18.92
CA ILE A 216 21.04 3.56 17.53
C ILE A 216 19.69 3.96 16.91
N PHE A 217 18.59 3.91 17.68
CA PHE A 217 17.27 4.29 17.16
C PHE A 217 17.12 5.81 17.00
N LYS A 218 17.91 6.63 17.69
CA LYS A 218 17.92 8.09 17.47
C LYS A 218 18.56 8.48 16.14
N SER A 219 19.49 7.66 15.61
CA SER A 219 20.09 7.90 14.30
C SER A 219 19.24 7.39 13.13
N ILE A 220 18.11 6.71 13.41
CA ILE A 220 17.18 6.23 12.39
C ILE A 220 16.15 7.32 12.08
N ASN A 221 15.76 7.43 10.81
CA ASN A 221 14.71 8.36 10.39
C ASN A 221 13.45 8.22 11.28
N PRO A 222 12.99 9.30 11.93
CA PRO A 222 11.82 9.25 12.82
C PRO A 222 10.55 8.72 12.17
N LYS A 223 10.35 8.95 10.86
CA LYS A 223 9.21 8.39 10.11
C LYS A 223 9.24 6.87 10.07
N ARG A 224 10.43 6.26 9.99
CA ARG A 224 10.62 4.81 10.03
C ARG A 224 10.35 4.25 11.43
N ILE A 225 10.77 4.96 12.47
CA ILE A 225 10.44 4.59 13.86
C ILE A 225 8.93 4.65 14.09
N SER A 226 8.28 5.72 13.65
CA SER A 226 6.83 5.87 13.68
C SER A 226 6.11 4.74 12.94
N PHE A 227 6.66 4.28 11.81
CA PHE A 227 6.11 3.15 11.07
C PHE A 227 6.16 1.84 11.88
N PHE A 228 7.27 1.53 12.57
CA PHE A 228 7.35 0.33 13.41
C PHE A 228 6.32 0.35 14.54
N VAL A 229 6.21 1.48 15.25
CA VAL A 229 5.21 1.65 16.32
C VAL A 229 3.79 1.52 15.77
N SER A 230 3.51 2.16 14.62
CA SER A 230 2.22 2.03 13.94
C SER A 230 1.92 0.59 13.53
N SER A 231 2.92 -0.17 13.07
CA SER A 231 2.76 -1.58 12.72
C SER A 231 2.41 -2.43 13.95
N TYR A 232 2.98 -2.12 15.12
CA TYR A 232 2.56 -2.78 16.36
C TYR A 232 1.11 -2.46 16.74
N ASN A 233 0.66 -1.21 16.56
CA ASN A 233 -0.74 -0.85 16.76
C ASN A 233 -1.67 -1.61 15.80
N SER A 234 -1.27 -1.77 14.54
CA SER A 234 -1.98 -2.61 13.56
C SER A 234 -2.09 -4.08 14.01
N PHE A 235 -1.03 -4.63 14.60
CA PHE A 235 -1.04 -5.98 15.16
C PHE A 235 -2.01 -6.09 16.35
N LEU A 236 -2.02 -5.10 17.24
CA LEU A 236 -2.96 -5.03 18.37
C LEU A 236 -4.40 -4.92 17.88
N TRP A 237 -4.66 -4.09 16.86
CA TRP A 237 -5.97 -3.98 16.23
C TRP A 237 -6.44 -5.33 15.70
N ASN A 238 -5.61 -6.02 14.91
CA ASN A 238 -5.94 -7.34 14.37
C ASN A 238 -6.29 -8.32 15.50
N THR A 239 -5.48 -8.33 16.56
CA THR A 239 -5.68 -9.21 17.72
C THR A 239 -7.01 -8.91 18.43
N GLN A 240 -7.30 -7.64 18.70
CA GLN A 240 -8.50 -7.24 19.43
C GLN A 240 -9.77 -7.45 18.59
N ALA A 241 -9.78 -7.01 17.33
CA ALA A 241 -10.90 -7.23 16.42
C ALA A 241 -11.21 -8.73 16.29
N SER A 242 -10.17 -9.55 16.12
CA SER A 242 -10.31 -11.00 16.06
C SER A 242 -10.85 -11.61 17.34
N SER A 243 -10.45 -11.10 18.51
CA SER A 243 -10.97 -11.58 19.80
C SER A 243 -12.44 -11.22 19.99
N ILE A 244 -12.86 -10.02 19.56
CA ILE A 244 -14.25 -9.57 19.61
C ILE A 244 -15.11 -10.45 18.70
N ILE A 245 -14.69 -10.69 17.47
CA ILE A 245 -15.40 -11.59 16.52
C ILE A 245 -15.56 -12.98 17.11
N LYS A 246 -14.48 -13.56 17.66
CA LYS A 246 -14.54 -14.88 18.32
C LYS A 246 -15.57 -14.93 19.44
N LYS A 247 -15.65 -13.88 20.26
CA LYS A 247 -16.49 -13.85 21.46
C LYS A 247 -17.97 -13.60 21.11
N HIS A 248 -18.25 -12.86 20.04
CA HIS A 248 -19.57 -12.30 19.78
C HIS A 248 -20.25 -12.83 18.51
N THR A 249 -19.58 -13.64 17.70
CA THR A 249 -20.19 -14.23 16.48
C THR A 249 -19.89 -15.71 16.38
N LYS A 250 -20.72 -16.45 15.65
CA LYS A 250 -20.27 -17.73 15.09
C LYS A 250 -19.15 -17.42 14.11
N SER A 251 -17.97 -18.00 14.33
CA SER A 251 -16.76 -17.64 13.61
C SER A 251 -15.82 -18.83 13.46
N MET A 252 -14.98 -18.76 12.43
CA MET A 252 -13.90 -19.70 12.18
C MET A 252 -12.56 -18.98 12.23
N GLN A 253 -11.54 -19.71 12.69
CA GLN A 253 -10.18 -19.21 12.70
C GLN A 253 -9.51 -19.54 11.36
N HIS A 254 -8.93 -18.53 10.73
CA HIS A 254 -8.20 -18.65 9.46
C HIS A 254 -6.73 -18.27 9.67
N SER A 255 -5.84 -18.98 8.98
CA SER A 255 -4.41 -18.69 9.01
C SER A 255 -4.04 -17.78 7.84
N PHE A 256 -3.61 -16.57 8.14
CA PHE A 256 -3.14 -15.59 7.17
C PHE A 256 -1.62 -15.58 7.13
N LYS A 257 -1.05 -15.76 5.92
CA LYS A 257 0.39 -15.80 5.70
C LYS A 257 1.06 -14.54 6.28
N ASN A 258 2.06 -14.72 7.14
CA ASN A 258 2.85 -13.66 7.79
C ASN A 258 2.06 -12.68 8.70
N VAL A 259 0.76 -12.89 8.88
CA VAL A 259 -0.09 -12.12 9.81
C VAL A 259 -0.42 -12.94 11.05
N GLY A 260 -0.64 -14.25 10.87
CA GLY A 260 -1.02 -15.17 11.94
C GLY A 260 -2.48 -15.62 11.82
N ARG A 261 -3.03 -16.13 12.92
CA ARG A 261 -4.39 -16.67 12.94
C ARG A 261 -5.39 -15.62 13.39
N LEU A 262 -6.40 -15.34 12.57
CA LEU A 262 -7.46 -14.37 12.83
C LEU A 262 -8.83 -15.02 12.61
N TYR A 263 -9.85 -14.51 13.31
CA TYR A 263 -11.21 -15.02 13.22
C TYR A 263 -12.02 -14.24 12.19
N LEU A 264 -12.81 -14.96 11.41
CA LEU A 264 -13.82 -14.43 10.50
C LEU A 264 -15.20 -14.96 10.89
N PRO A 265 -16.26 -14.13 10.85
CA PRO A 265 -17.62 -14.61 11.05
C PRO A 265 -18.00 -15.58 9.93
N VAL A 266 -18.78 -16.61 10.27
CA VAL A 266 -19.30 -17.60 9.30
C VAL A 266 -20.76 -17.38 8.92
N GLU A 267 -21.41 -16.43 9.58
CA GLU A 267 -22.79 -16.03 9.32
C GLU A 267 -22.79 -14.62 8.73
N HIS A 268 -23.69 -14.37 7.76
CA HIS A 268 -23.79 -13.10 7.03
C HIS A 268 -24.27 -11.92 7.89
N PHE A 269 -24.68 -12.14 9.15
CA PHE A 269 -25.18 -11.10 10.04
C PHE A 269 -24.12 -10.68 11.05
N PHE A 270 -23.46 -9.57 10.79
CA PHE A 270 -22.72 -8.82 11.81
C PHE A 270 -23.62 -7.69 12.33
N GLN A 271 -24.47 -7.97 13.32
CA GLN A 271 -25.08 -6.92 14.12
C GLN A 271 -24.10 -6.51 15.22
N CYS A 272 -23.36 -5.42 14.96
CA CYS A 272 -22.62 -4.76 16.03
C CYS A 272 -23.63 -4.05 16.92
N HIS A 273 -24.03 -4.68 18.03
CA HIS A 273 -24.71 -3.98 19.11
C HIS A 273 -23.69 -3.08 19.81
N ILE A 274 -23.35 -1.95 19.17
CA ILE A 274 -22.67 -0.86 19.86
C ILE A 274 -23.71 -0.29 20.79
N SER A 275 -23.68 -0.73 22.05
CA SER A 275 -24.30 0.03 23.13
C SER A 275 -23.53 1.34 23.20
N ALA A 276 -24.08 2.39 22.60
CA ALA A 276 -23.67 3.73 22.90
C ALA A 276 -23.89 3.93 24.41
N LYS A 277 -22.80 3.95 25.17
CA LYS A 277 -22.75 4.54 26.49
C LYS A 277 -22.25 5.96 26.36
#